data_AF-A0A2N0VUP5-F1
#
_entry.id   AF-A0A2N0VUP5-F1
#
_cell.length_a   1.000
_cell.length_b   1.000
_cell.length_c   1.000
_cell.angle_alpha   90.00
_cell.angle_beta   90.00
_cell.angle_gamma   90.00
#
_symmetry.space_group_name_H-M   'P 1'
#
loop_
_entity.id
_entity.type
_entity.pdbx_description
1 polymer ?
#
loop_
_entity_poly.entity_id
_entity_poly.type
_entity_poly.pdbx_seq_one_letter_code
_entity_poly.pdbx_strand_id
1 'polypeptide(L)'
;MNIYHYTDLNAVHSILDTHKIRMTDIRFLNDKTEFLKGIEILRDASEDIFSGEEDYSPGFIAAVTMWLPKIFEELENFQYPDEVLYVASFSRSEDTLSQWRSYGMFAVGLNEDILFDELHFNKIDYIECHYVIDPGDAIEIAENLLHEKALQVLNQRWLEDDPTNQNPMLSIDLKEIISLLATTFKHACFSEEEEIRIVKRADPEAEAIKFRAKNNLLIPFFELELSPEVFTSIRIGPLDNQKLVEHTLDIYVAHRQAKLMSQEINVEYQMVVESSEIPYRTL
;
A
#
# COMPACT_ATOMS: atom_id res chain seq x y z
N MET A 1 14.34 -10.23 1.34
CA MET A 1 15.09 -8.99 1.67
C MET A 1 14.36 -8.25 2.81
N ASN A 2 14.80 -7.06 3.26
CA ASN A 2 14.06 -6.28 4.26
C ASN A 2 13.42 -5.02 3.66
N ILE A 3 12.25 -4.64 4.18
CA ILE A 3 11.57 -3.37 3.93
C ILE A 3 11.26 -2.69 5.26
N TYR A 4 11.11 -1.36 5.27
CA TYR A 4 11.10 -0.58 6.50
C TYR A 4 9.83 0.26 6.64
N HIS A 5 9.12 0.08 7.77
CA HIS A 5 7.99 0.92 8.14
C HIS A 5 8.45 2.05 9.08
N TYR A 6 8.68 3.24 8.51
CA TYR A 6 9.06 4.42 9.29
C TYR A 6 7.90 4.94 10.13
N THR A 7 8.16 5.21 11.40
CA THR A 7 7.12 5.46 12.39
C THR A 7 7.67 6.08 13.69
N ASP A 8 6.79 6.28 14.68
CA ASP A 8 7.15 6.76 16.01
C ASP A 8 7.30 5.63 17.05
N LEU A 9 7.86 5.94 18.22
CA LEU A 9 8.10 4.95 19.27
C LEU A 9 6.82 4.30 19.81
N ASN A 10 5.68 5.02 19.81
CA ASN A 10 4.42 4.46 20.25
C ASN A 10 3.90 3.42 19.26
N ALA A 11 4.09 3.66 17.97
CA ALA A 11 3.77 2.70 16.93
C ALA A 11 4.69 1.47 16.98
N VAL A 12 6.01 1.65 17.19
CA VAL A 12 6.93 0.52 17.47
C VAL A 12 6.42 -0.31 18.64
N HIS A 13 6.09 0.34 19.76
CA HIS A 13 5.56 -0.36 20.94
C HIS A 13 4.30 -1.17 20.62
N SER A 14 3.34 -0.57 19.89
CA SER A 14 2.10 -1.21 19.48
C SER A 14 2.33 -2.39 18.54
N ILE A 15 3.19 -2.23 17.52
CA ILE A 15 3.51 -3.27 16.55
C ILE A 15 4.14 -4.46 17.26
N LEU A 16 5.12 -4.23 18.14
CA LEU A 16 5.76 -5.33 18.89
C LEU A 16 4.87 -5.99 19.94
N ASP A 17 3.86 -5.30 20.48
CA ASP A 17 2.95 -5.90 21.44
C ASP A 17 1.83 -6.72 20.77
N THR A 18 1.42 -6.32 19.58
CA THR A 18 0.23 -6.85 18.91
C THR A 18 0.50 -7.60 17.61
N HIS A 19 1.69 -7.44 17.01
CA HIS A 19 2.07 -7.92 15.68
C HIS A 19 1.11 -7.44 14.58
N LYS A 20 0.62 -6.20 14.73
CA LYS A 20 -0.36 -5.61 13.80
C LYS A 20 0.16 -4.34 13.16
N ILE A 21 -0.02 -4.24 11.85
CA ILE A 21 0.24 -3.03 11.06
C ILE A 21 -1.06 -2.34 10.74
N ARG A 22 -1.09 -1.03 10.94
CA ARG A 22 -2.25 -0.21 10.63
C ARG A 22 -2.26 0.14 9.13
N MET A 23 -3.30 -0.28 8.43
CA MET A 23 -3.59 0.13 7.06
C MET A 23 -4.64 1.24 7.08
N THR A 24 -4.27 2.46 6.66
CA THR A 24 -5.14 3.64 6.75
C THR A 24 -5.90 3.83 5.44
N ASP A 25 -7.16 4.26 5.53
CA ASP A 25 -7.94 4.69 4.35
C ASP A 25 -7.13 5.69 3.51
N ILE A 26 -7.01 5.41 2.21
CA ILE A 26 -6.14 6.15 1.28
C ILE A 26 -6.43 7.66 1.25
N ARG A 27 -7.69 8.06 1.51
CA ARG A 27 -8.15 9.46 1.52
C ARG A 27 -7.58 10.27 2.69
N PHE A 28 -7.05 9.58 3.70
CA PHE A 28 -6.51 10.16 4.93
C PHE A 28 -4.98 10.07 5.02
N LEU A 29 -4.31 9.66 3.95
CA LEU A 29 -2.85 9.72 3.85
C LEU A 29 -2.35 11.18 3.76
N ASN A 30 -1.03 11.35 3.91
CA ASN A 30 -0.40 12.67 4.00
C ASN A 30 -0.53 13.49 2.70
N ASP A 31 -0.41 12.84 1.53
CA ASP A 31 -0.66 13.46 0.23
C ASP A 31 -2.03 13.02 -0.29
N LYS A 32 -3.01 13.93 -0.19
CA LYS A 32 -4.38 13.67 -0.67
C LYS A 32 -4.52 13.77 -2.19
N THR A 33 -3.51 14.31 -2.87
CA THR A 33 -3.55 14.51 -4.33
C THR A 33 -3.01 13.31 -5.09
N GLU A 34 -2.23 12.46 -4.42
CA GLU A 34 -1.47 11.39 -5.06
C GLU A 34 -2.37 10.35 -5.75
N PHE A 35 -3.40 9.86 -5.05
CA PHE A 35 -4.38 8.94 -5.65
C PHE A 35 -5.08 9.55 -6.87
N LEU A 36 -5.50 10.82 -6.78
CA LEU A 36 -6.18 11.51 -7.88
C LEU A 36 -5.27 11.69 -9.10
N LYS A 37 -3.97 11.92 -8.89
CA LYS A 37 -3.00 11.97 -9.98
C LYS A 37 -2.84 10.60 -10.67
N GLY A 38 -2.84 9.52 -9.89
CA GLY A 38 -2.83 8.16 -10.45
C GLY A 38 -4.07 7.89 -11.31
N ILE A 39 -5.25 8.36 -10.87
CA ILE A 39 -6.50 8.29 -11.65
C ILE A 39 -6.40 9.11 -12.93
N GLU A 40 -5.87 10.33 -12.87
CA GLU A 40 -5.66 11.19 -14.05
C GLU A 40 -4.76 10.50 -15.10
N ILE A 41 -3.62 9.93 -14.67
CA ILE A 41 -2.71 9.20 -15.56
C ILE A 41 -3.42 8.01 -16.24
N LEU A 42 -4.17 7.22 -15.46
CA LEU A 42 -4.91 6.07 -16.00
C LEU A 42 -6.03 6.48 -16.95
N ARG A 43 -6.67 7.62 -16.71
CA ARG A 43 -7.70 8.17 -17.61
C ARG A 43 -7.08 8.56 -18.93
N ASP A 44 -5.99 9.31 -18.90
CA ASP A 44 -5.30 9.78 -20.09
C ASP A 44 -4.76 8.58 -20.91
N ALA A 45 -4.22 7.56 -20.24
CA ALA A 45 -3.82 6.29 -20.85
C ALA A 45 -4.99 5.48 -21.45
N SER A 46 -6.23 5.75 -21.02
CA SER A 46 -7.40 5.00 -21.49
C SER A 46 -8.02 5.55 -22.78
N GLU A 47 -7.67 6.77 -23.20
CA GLU A 47 -8.35 7.47 -24.31
C GLU A 47 -8.23 6.72 -25.65
N ASP A 48 -7.08 6.09 -25.91
CA ASP A 48 -6.79 5.33 -27.13
C ASP A 48 -6.34 3.87 -26.85
N ILE A 49 -6.75 3.31 -25.70
CA ILE A 49 -6.26 1.99 -25.19
C ILE A 49 -6.53 0.79 -26.12
N PHE A 50 -7.39 0.92 -27.12
CA PHE A 50 -7.66 -0.14 -28.11
C PHE A 50 -7.06 0.17 -29.49
N SER A 51 -6.29 1.24 -29.63
CA SER A 51 -5.70 1.66 -30.91
C SER A 51 -4.67 0.63 -31.39
N GLY A 52 -5.00 -0.08 -32.47
CA GLY A 52 -4.12 -1.11 -33.04
C GLY A 52 -4.28 -2.50 -32.42
N GLU A 53 -5.23 -2.67 -31.50
CA GLU A 53 -5.52 -3.96 -30.85
C GLU A 53 -6.51 -4.79 -31.66
N GLU A 54 -6.11 -5.98 -32.09
CA GLU A 54 -6.95 -6.94 -32.82
C GLU A 54 -7.45 -8.11 -31.94
N ASP A 55 -6.96 -8.21 -30.71
CA ASP A 55 -7.18 -9.35 -29.81
C ASP A 55 -8.53 -9.30 -29.04
N TYR A 56 -9.23 -8.17 -29.09
CA TYR A 56 -10.49 -7.96 -28.37
C TYR A 56 -11.70 -8.00 -29.32
N SER A 57 -12.82 -8.59 -28.86
CA SER A 57 -14.05 -8.56 -29.65
C SER A 57 -14.61 -7.14 -29.76
N PRO A 58 -15.29 -6.78 -30.86
CA PRO A 58 -15.94 -5.48 -30.99
C PRO A 58 -16.95 -5.19 -29.87
N GLY A 59 -17.65 -6.21 -29.37
CA GLY A 59 -18.58 -6.09 -28.24
C GLY A 59 -17.87 -5.72 -26.95
N PHE A 60 -16.74 -6.36 -26.65
CA PHE A 60 -15.93 -6.04 -25.47
C PHE A 60 -15.37 -4.62 -25.54
N ILE A 61 -14.78 -4.23 -26.67
CA ILE A 61 -14.25 -2.87 -26.89
C ILE A 61 -15.36 -1.84 -26.65
N ALA A 62 -16.52 -2.00 -27.30
CA ALA A 62 -17.63 -1.07 -27.16
C ALA A 62 -18.15 -0.95 -25.71
N ALA A 63 -18.17 -2.06 -24.96
CA ALA A 63 -18.59 -2.07 -23.57
C ALA A 63 -17.59 -1.34 -22.67
N VAL A 64 -16.29 -1.65 -22.77
CA VAL A 64 -15.25 -0.99 -21.96
C VAL A 64 -15.19 0.51 -22.26
N THR A 65 -15.17 0.91 -23.54
CA THR A 65 -15.18 2.32 -23.95
C THR A 65 -16.41 3.07 -23.39
N MET A 66 -17.55 2.41 -23.25
CA MET A 66 -18.75 3.00 -22.65
C MET A 66 -18.67 3.10 -21.12
N TRP A 67 -17.97 2.19 -20.44
CA TRP A 67 -17.85 2.19 -18.98
C TRP A 67 -16.83 3.20 -18.46
N LEU A 68 -15.69 3.36 -19.14
CA LEU A 68 -14.55 4.14 -18.67
C LEU A 68 -14.90 5.57 -18.23
N PRO A 69 -15.66 6.39 -19.01
CA PRO A 69 -15.94 7.77 -18.61
C PRO A 69 -16.68 7.87 -17.27
N LYS A 70 -17.65 6.97 -17.02
CA LYS A 70 -18.41 6.93 -15.77
C LYS A 70 -17.54 6.44 -14.62
N ILE A 71 -16.69 5.45 -14.85
CA ILE A 71 -15.77 4.91 -13.84
C ILE A 71 -14.81 6.00 -13.36
N PHE A 72 -14.18 6.75 -14.27
CA PHE A 72 -13.28 7.84 -13.89
C PHE A 72 -14.00 8.97 -13.16
N GLU A 73 -15.20 9.36 -13.62
CA GLU A 73 -16.02 10.35 -12.92
C GLU A 73 -16.35 9.91 -11.48
N GLU A 74 -16.69 8.64 -11.25
CA GLU A 74 -16.96 8.10 -9.91
C GLU A 74 -15.72 8.14 -9.01
N LEU A 75 -14.58 7.68 -9.52
CA LEU A 75 -13.33 7.60 -8.76
C LEU A 75 -12.77 8.99 -8.40
N GLU A 76 -12.87 9.96 -9.29
CA GLU A 76 -12.40 11.34 -9.04
C GLU A 76 -13.24 12.07 -8.00
N ASN A 77 -14.55 11.85 -8.00
CA ASN A 77 -15.46 12.55 -7.11
C ASN A 77 -15.50 11.96 -5.69
N PHE A 78 -14.89 10.78 -5.47
CA PHE A 78 -14.95 10.03 -4.20
C PHE A 78 -16.37 9.89 -3.62
N GLN A 79 -17.41 10.00 -4.46
CA GLN A 79 -18.79 9.97 -3.99
C GLN A 79 -19.20 8.52 -3.75
N TYR A 80 -19.43 8.20 -2.48
CA TYR A 80 -19.94 6.90 -2.01
C TYR A 80 -19.22 5.71 -2.64
N PRO A 81 -17.95 5.48 -2.29
CA PRO A 81 -17.23 4.35 -2.84
C PRO A 81 -17.91 3.05 -2.45
N ASP A 82 -18.20 2.21 -3.44
CA ASP A 82 -18.59 0.80 -3.21
C ASP A 82 -17.46 0.04 -2.50
N GLU A 83 -16.21 0.50 -2.64
CA GLU A 83 -15.01 -0.07 -2.01
C GLU A 83 -14.02 1.00 -1.51
N VAL A 84 -13.41 0.78 -0.35
CA VAL A 84 -12.38 1.66 0.21
C VAL A 84 -11.03 0.96 0.18
N LEU A 85 -10.01 1.67 -0.29
CA LEU A 85 -8.62 1.22 -0.24
C LEU A 85 -7.97 1.62 1.09
N TYR A 86 -7.36 0.64 1.74
CA TYR A 86 -6.57 0.80 2.95
C TYR A 86 -5.12 0.49 2.66
N VAL A 87 -4.22 1.40 3.02
CA VAL A 87 -2.81 1.36 2.64
C VAL A 87 -1.92 1.36 3.88
N ALA A 88 -0.89 0.52 3.87
CA ALA A 88 0.29 0.71 4.69
C ALA A 88 1.53 0.82 3.79
N SER A 89 2.39 1.79 4.11
CA SER A 89 3.56 2.14 3.32
C SER A 89 4.84 1.66 4.01
N PHE A 90 5.77 1.19 3.19
CA PHE A 90 7.11 0.73 3.55
C PHE A 90 8.12 1.35 2.60
N SER A 91 9.38 1.36 3.00
CA SER A 91 10.49 1.85 2.17
C SER A 91 11.52 0.74 1.99
N ARG A 92 12.13 0.66 0.81
CA ARG A 92 13.38 -0.11 0.62
C ARG A 92 14.57 0.53 1.35
N SER A 93 14.49 1.84 1.59
CA SER A 93 15.57 2.63 2.16
C SER A 93 15.61 2.48 3.68
N GLU A 94 16.72 1.97 4.22
CA GLU A 94 16.83 1.68 5.66
C GLU A 94 17.18 2.89 6.54
N ASP A 95 17.92 3.87 6.01
CA ASP A 95 18.48 4.95 6.81
C ASP A 95 18.59 6.25 6.01
N THR A 96 17.45 6.92 5.82
CA THR A 96 17.38 8.13 4.99
C THR A 96 16.81 9.34 5.76
N LEU A 97 17.49 10.48 5.67
CA LEU A 97 17.17 11.68 6.44
C LEU A 97 15.76 12.25 6.14
N SER A 98 15.31 12.16 4.88
CA SER A 98 13.97 12.60 4.47
C SER A 98 12.88 11.75 5.13
N GLN A 99 13.08 10.43 5.23
CA GLN A 99 12.18 9.52 5.92
C GLN A 99 12.10 9.83 7.43
N TRP A 100 13.24 9.96 8.10
CA TRP A 100 13.29 10.27 9.54
C TRP A 100 12.54 11.56 9.89
N ARG A 101 12.70 12.60 9.07
CA ARG A 101 12.05 13.90 9.29
C ARG A 101 10.55 13.88 9.04
N SER A 102 10.09 13.02 8.13
CA SER A 102 8.70 13.03 7.64
C SER A 102 7.80 12.10 8.43
N TYR A 103 8.30 10.93 8.83
CA TYR A 103 7.46 9.83 9.33
C TYR A 103 7.72 9.45 10.79
N GLY A 104 8.92 9.73 11.31
CA GLY A 104 9.26 9.51 12.71
C GLY A 104 10.72 9.07 12.87
N MET A 105 11.19 8.94 14.11
CA MET A 105 12.60 8.64 14.41
C MET A 105 12.86 7.15 14.64
N PHE A 106 11.96 6.28 14.19
CA PHE A 106 12.08 4.84 14.29
C PHE A 106 11.60 4.17 13.01
N ALA A 107 12.16 3.02 12.67
CA ALA A 107 11.66 2.20 11.57
C ALA A 107 11.62 0.75 12.01
N VAL A 108 10.54 0.04 11.67
CA VAL A 108 10.44 -1.41 11.89
C VAL A 108 10.85 -2.09 10.59
N GLY A 109 11.87 -2.94 10.64
CA GLY A 109 12.28 -3.79 9.52
C GLY A 109 11.40 -5.03 9.42
N LEU A 110 10.98 -5.36 8.20
CA LEU A 110 10.16 -6.52 7.89
C LEU A 110 10.86 -7.40 6.86
N ASN A 111 10.86 -8.71 7.07
CA ASN A 111 11.23 -9.69 6.05
C ASN A 111 10.18 -9.69 4.94
N GLU A 112 10.59 -9.24 3.76
CA GLU A 112 9.72 -9.13 2.61
C GLU A 112 9.18 -10.47 2.11
N ASP A 113 10.02 -11.51 2.11
CA ASP A 113 9.65 -12.81 1.54
C ASP A 113 8.54 -13.46 2.39
N ILE A 114 8.68 -13.39 3.73
CA ILE A 114 7.65 -13.86 4.67
C ILE A 114 6.39 -12.98 4.59
N LEU A 115 6.56 -11.66 4.53
CA LEU A 115 5.43 -10.75 4.37
C LEU A 115 4.63 -11.09 3.12
N PHE A 116 5.30 -11.22 1.97
CA PHE A 116 4.67 -11.49 0.68
C PHE A 116 3.83 -12.79 0.72
N ASP A 117 4.38 -13.85 1.32
CA ASP A 117 3.64 -15.10 1.53
C ASP A 117 2.36 -14.89 2.37
N GLU A 118 2.42 -14.07 3.43
CA GLU A 118 1.25 -13.77 4.27
C GLU A 118 0.20 -12.87 3.58
N LEU A 119 0.62 -11.96 2.71
CA LEU A 119 -0.29 -11.08 1.96
C LEU A 119 -1.17 -11.87 0.98
N HIS A 120 -0.61 -12.89 0.34
CA HIS A 120 -1.33 -13.76 -0.60
C HIS A 120 -2.57 -14.41 0.02
N PHE A 121 -2.47 -14.89 1.27
CA PHE A 121 -3.61 -15.51 1.96
C PHE A 121 -4.71 -14.52 2.31
N ASN A 122 -4.37 -13.24 2.47
CA ASN A 122 -5.27 -12.19 2.94
C ASN A 122 -5.91 -11.36 1.82
N LYS A 123 -5.63 -11.70 0.54
CA LYS A 123 -6.03 -10.92 -0.63
C LYS A 123 -5.62 -9.45 -0.51
N ILE A 124 -4.36 -9.23 -0.13
CA ILE A 124 -3.76 -7.90 -0.02
C ILE A 124 -2.74 -7.77 -1.14
N ASP A 125 -2.83 -6.68 -1.89
CA ASP A 125 -1.92 -6.40 -2.99
C ASP A 125 -0.61 -5.83 -2.46
N TYR A 126 0.49 -6.21 -3.10
CA TYR A 126 1.83 -5.67 -2.89
C TYR A 126 2.23 -4.84 -4.11
N ILE A 127 2.49 -3.55 -3.93
CA ILE A 127 2.67 -2.59 -5.01
C ILE A 127 3.97 -1.84 -4.80
N GLU A 128 4.88 -1.95 -5.76
CA GLU A 128 6.03 -1.04 -5.85
C GLU A 128 5.59 0.25 -6.54
N CYS A 129 5.90 1.40 -5.96
CA CYS A 129 5.47 2.68 -6.53
C CYS A 129 6.32 3.03 -7.75
N HIS A 130 5.65 3.47 -8.83
CA HIS A 130 6.28 4.07 -9.98
C HIS A 130 6.38 5.59 -9.83
N TYR A 131 7.58 6.12 -9.97
CA TYR A 131 7.87 7.55 -9.82
C TYR A 131 7.81 8.28 -11.15
N VAL A 132 6.79 9.12 -11.31
CA VAL A 132 6.51 9.86 -12.54
C VAL A 132 7.51 11.01 -12.69
N ILE A 133 8.54 10.79 -13.51
CA ILE A 133 9.55 11.80 -13.89
C ILE A 133 9.11 12.52 -15.16
N ASP A 134 8.64 11.77 -16.15
CA ASP A 134 8.10 12.27 -17.41
C ASP A 134 6.66 11.78 -17.61
N PRO A 135 5.72 12.65 -18.02
CA PRO A 135 4.34 12.24 -18.23
C PRO A 135 4.18 11.13 -19.28
N GLY A 136 5.01 11.09 -20.33
CA GLY A 136 4.90 10.09 -21.39
C GLY A 136 5.22 8.68 -20.90
N ASP A 137 6.26 8.51 -20.08
CA ASP A 137 6.63 7.23 -19.45
C ASP A 137 5.50 6.72 -18.54
N ALA A 138 4.87 7.62 -17.78
CA ALA A 138 3.75 7.25 -16.92
C ALA A 138 2.54 6.75 -17.70
N ILE A 139 2.26 7.34 -18.87
CA ILE A 139 1.18 6.89 -19.76
C ILE A 139 1.49 5.50 -20.33
N GLU A 140 2.70 5.27 -20.84
CA GLU A 140 3.09 3.95 -21.37
C GLU A 140 2.98 2.85 -20.29
N ILE A 141 3.42 3.14 -19.06
CA ILE A 141 3.30 2.21 -17.94
C ILE A 141 1.83 1.99 -17.56
N ALA A 142 1.01 3.05 -17.56
CA ALA A 142 -0.41 2.95 -17.28
C ALA A 142 -1.17 2.13 -18.33
N GLU A 143 -0.87 2.32 -19.62
CA GLU A 143 -1.42 1.52 -20.72
C GLU A 143 -1.09 0.04 -20.53
N ASN A 144 0.18 -0.29 -20.27
CA ASN A 144 0.62 -1.65 -20.01
C ASN A 144 -0.10 -2.27 -18.79
N LEU A 145 -0.22 -1.52 -17.69
CA LEU A 145 -0.96 -1.97 -16.51
C LEU A 145 -2.44 -2.20 -16.80
N LEU A 146 -3.10 -1.30 -17.55
CA LEU A 146 -4.50 -1.47 -17.95
C LEU A 146 -4.68 -2.71 -18.81
N HIS A 147 -3.80 -2.95 -19.79
CA HIS A 147 -3.87 -4.15 -20.62
C HIS A 147 -3.68 -5.43 -19.81
N GLU A 148 -2.56 -5.54 -19.09
CA GLU A 148 -2.17 -6.78 -18.40
C GLU A 148 -3.04 -7.09 -17.20
N LYS A 149 -3.40 -6.07 -16.41
CA LYS A 149 -4.10 -6.26 -15.12
C LYS A 149 -5.60 -6.12 -15.23
N ALA A 150 -6.12 -5.37 -16.21
CA ALA A 150 -7.56 -5.17 -16.40
C ALA A 150 -8.08 -5.87 -17.66
N LEU A 151 -7.70 -5.39 -18.84
CA LEU A 151 -8.38 -5.74 -20.09
C LEU A 151 -8.23 -7.22 -20.44
N GLN A 152 -7.03 -7.80 -20.33
CA GLN A 152 -6.83 -9.23 -20.59
C GLN A 152 -7.65 -10.12 -19.64
N VAL A 153 -7.70 -9.76 -18.35
CA VAL A 153 -8.43 -10.50 -17.32
C VAL A 153 -9.95 -10.40 -17.54
N LEU A 154 -10.43 -9.22 -17.90
CA LEU A 154 -11.85 -8.98 -18.19
C LEU A 154 -12.29 -9.67 -19.48
N ASN A 155 -11.46 -9.62 -20.54
CA ASN A 155 -11.74 -10.26 -21.82
C ASN A 155 -11.87 -11.78 -21.69
N GLN A 156 -11.07 -12.43 -20.84
CA GLN A 156 -11.20 -13.87 -20.56
C GLN A 156 -12.55 -14.26 -19.95
N ARG A 157 -13.25 -13.30 -19.31
CA ARG A 157 -14.55 -13.50 -18.67
C ARG A 157 -15.71 -12.94 -19.49
N TRP A 158 -15.43 -12.24 -20.58
CA TRP A 158 -16.43 -11.63 -21.45
C TRP A 158 -17.21 -12.68 -22.25
N LEU A 159 -18.53 -12.51 -22.31
CA LEU A 159 -19.42 -13.37 -23.10
C LEU A 159 -20.15 -12.53 -24.15
N GLU A 160 -19.93 -12.79 -25.44
CA GLU A 160 -20.51 -11.97 -26.53
C GLU A 160 -22.05 -12.00 -26.54
N ASP A 161 -22.65 -13.18 -26.33
CA ASP A 161 -24.11 -13.35 -26.30
C ASP A 161 -24.72 -13.08 -24.90
N ASP A 162 -23.89 -12.95 -23.87
CA ASP A 162 -24.22 -12.79 -22.44
C ASP A 162 -25.62 -13.28 -22.01
N PRO A 163 -25.92 -14.58 -22.14
CA PRO A 163 -27.27 -15.11 -21.90
C PRO A 163 -27.74 -14.93 -20.45
N THR A 164 -26.81 -14.66 -19.53
CA THR A 164 -27.04 -14.47 -18.11
C THR A 164 -26.99 -13.01 -17.65
N ASN A 165 -26.73 -12.06 -18.56
CA ASN A 165 -26.56 -10.64 -18.28
C ASN A 165 -25.52 -10.37 -17.15
N GLN A 166 -24.38 -11.07 -17.21
CA GLN A 166 -23.28 -10.97 -16.24
C GLN A 166 -22.23 -9.93 -16.62
N ASN A 167 -22.09 -9.58 -17.91
CA ASN A 167 -21.10 -8.62 -18.37
C ASN A 167 -21.15 -7.26 -17.65
N PRO A 168 -22.32 -6.71 -17.25
CA PRO A 168 -22.34 -5.47 -16.47
C PRO A 168 -21.54 -5.52 -15.16
N MET A 169 -21.35 -6.69 -14.55
CA MET A 169 -20.52 -6.84 -13.34
C MET A 169 -19.03 -6.61 -13.63
N LEU A 170 -18.58 -6.85 -14.87
CA LEU A 170 -17.20 -6.58 -15.28
C LEU A 170 -16.86 -5.09 -15.22
N SER A 171 -17.87 -4.19 -15.30
CA SER A 171 -17.66 -2.76 -15.10
C SER A 171 -17.26 -2.41 -13.65
N ILE A 172 -17.79 -3.17 -12.67
CA ILE A 172 -17.42 -3.03 -11.26
C ILE A 172 -15.98 -3.50 -11.09
N ASP A 173 -15.65 -4.69 -11.58
CA ASP A 173 -14.29 -5.23 -11.53
C ASP A 173 -13.27 -4.28 -12.20
N LEU A 174 -13.62 -3.69 -13.34
CA LEU A 174 -12.78 -2.69 -14.02
C LEU A 174 -12.53 -1.47 -13.13
N LYS A 175 -13.55 -0.96 -12.44
CA LYS A 175 -13.41 0.14 -11.48
C LYS A 175 -12.47 -0.23 -10.34
N GLU A 176 -12.64 -1.41 -9.74
CA GLU A 176 -11.79 -1.88 -8.61
C GLU A 176 -10.32 -2.10 -9.02
N ILE A 177 -10.09 -2.52 -10.27
CA ILE A 177 -8.75 -2.65 -10.82
C ILE A 177 -8.14 -1.27 -11.06
N ILE A 178 -8.85 -0.35 -11.72
CA ILE A 178 -8.36 1.03 -11.96
C ILE A 178 -8.05 1.74 -10.63
N SER A 179 -8.95 1.61 -9.65
CA SER A 179 -8.77 2.11 -8.28
C SER A 179 -7.45 1.61 -7.67
N LEU A 180 -7.16 0.30 -7.75
CA LEU A 180 -5.89 -0.24 -7.26
C LEU A 180 -4.69 0.27 -8.06
N LEU A 181 -4.77 0.25 -9.39
CA LEU A 181 -3.67 0.67 -10.26
C LEU A 181 -3.28 2.13 -9.98
N ALA A 182 -4.25 3.00 -9.65
CA ALA A 182 -3.99 4.39 -9.32
C ALA A 182 -3.05 4.56 -8.11
N THR A 183 -2.99 3.58 -7.21
CA THR A 183 -2.08 3.59 -6.06
C THR A 183 -0.62 3.36 -6.41
N THR A 184 -0.32 3.00 -7.67
CA THR A 184 1.04 2.74 -8.18
C THR A 184 1.81 4.03 -8.41
N PHE A 185 1.14 5.09 -8.87
CA PHE A 185 1.81 6.29 -9.37
C PHE A 185 2.14 7.27 -8.25
N LYS A 186 3.37 7.78 -8.28
CA LYS A 186 3.88 8.71 -7.28
C LYS A 186 4.69 9.82 -7.95
N HIS A 187 4.63 11.02 -7.40
CA HIS A 187 5.39 12.15 -7.95
C HIS A 187 6.89 11.95 -7.73
N ALA A 188 7.73 12.21 -8.75
CA ALA A 188 9.18 11.97 -8.70
C ALA A 188 9.93 12.66 -7.55
N CYS A 189 9.41 13.76 -7.00
CA CYS A 189 10.05 14.42 -5.84
C CYS A 189 10.08 13.55 -4.57
N PHE A 190 9.32 12.45 -4.55
CA PHE A 190 9.31 11.48 -3.46
C PHE A 190 10.11 10.21 -3.80
N SER A 191 10.95 10.22 -4.84
CA SER A 191 11.74 9.03 -5.23
C SER A 191 12.66 8.49 -4.13
N GLU A 192 13.11 9.37 -3.21
CA GLU A 192 13.88 8.96 -2.02
C GLU A 192 13.10 8.04 -1.07
N GLU A 193 11.77 7.98 -1.19
CA GLU A 193 10.96 7.12 -0.34
C GLU A 193 11.11 5.65 -0.68
N GLU A 194 11.50 5.30 -1.92
CA GLU A 194 11.58 3.92 -2.42
C GLU A 194 10.40 3.06 -1.92
N GLU A 195 9.21 3.65 -2.02
CA GLU A 195 7.98 3.21 -1.39
C GLU A 195 7.43 1.92 -2.02
N ILE A 196 7.05 1.03 -1.12
CA ILE A 196 6.20 -0.13 -1.35
C ILE A 196 4.92 0.07 -0.56
N ARG A 197 3.80 -0.29 -1.17
CA ARG A 197 2.48 -0.28 -0.55
C ARG A 197 1.95 -1.68 -0.43
N ILE A 198 1.34 -1.96 0.70
CA ILE A 198 0.35 -3.03 0.78
C ILE A 198 -1.03 -2.41 0.77
N VAL A 199 -1.92 -2.93 -0.08
CA VAL A 199 -3.25 -2.34 -0.32
C VAL A 199 -4.34 -3.38 -0.11
N LYS A 200 -5.30 -3.06 0.75
CA LYS A 200 -6.47 -3.89 1.02
C LYS A 200 -7.72 -3.16 0.55
N ARG A 201 -8.53 -3.84 -0.26
CA ARG A 201 -9.91 -3.44 -0.57
C ARG A 201 -10.85 -3.92 0.54
N ALA A 202 -11.82 -3.09 0.90
CA ALA A 202 -12.90 -3.50 1.78
C ALA A 202 -14.16 -2.68 1.55
N ASP A 203 -15.32 -3.31 1.75
CA ASP A 203 -16.61 -2.64 1.80
C ASP A 203 -16.62 -1.60 2.94
N PRO A 204 -17.23 -0.42 2.75
CA PRO A 204 -17.31 0.62 3.79
C PRO A 204 -17.96 0.16 5.10
N GLU A 205 -18.79 -0.87 5.05
CA GLU A 205 -19.55 -1.44 6.18
C GLU A 205 -18.84 -2.62 6.85
N ALA A 206 -17.64 -3.00 6.40
CA ALA A 206 -16.93 -4.15 6.94
C ALA A 206 -16.69 -4.01 8.46
N GLU A 207 -17.13 -5.01 9.24
CA GLU A 207 -17.08 -5.01 10.71
C GLU A 207 -15.64 -4.87 11.26
N ALA A 208 -14.66 -5.33 10.49
CA ALA A 208 -13.25 -5.23 10.84
C ALA A 208 -12.65 -3.81 10.72
N ILE A 209 -13.39 -2.84 10.15
CA ILE A 209 -12.97 -1.44 10.09
C ILE A 209 -12.96 -0.84 11.49
N LYS A 210 -11.80 -0.28 11.86
CA LYS A 210 -11.59 0.46 13.12
C LYS A 210 -11.46 1.95 12.84
N PHE A 211 -11.63 2.77 13.87
CA PHE A 211 -11.56 4.22 13.76
C PHE A 211 -10.64 4.83 14.82
N ARG A 212 -9.85 5.84 14.43
CA ARG A 212 -9.03 6.64 15.35
C ARG A 212 -9.33 8.12 15.20
N ALA A 213 -9.32 8.85 16.31
CA ALA A 213 -9.45 10.30 16.29
C ALA A 213 -8.08 10.96 16.03
N LYS A 214 -8.01 11.87 15.05
CA LYS A 214 -6.84 12.74 14.81
C LYS A 214 -7.31 14.06 14.21
N ASN A 215 -6.90 15.19 14.78
CA ASN A 215 -7.24 16.53 14.28
C ASN A 215 -8.74 16.73 14.00
N ASN A 216 -9.61 16.31 14.94
CA ASN A 216 -11.08 16.33 14.82
C ASN A 216 -11.67 15.48 13.68
N LEU A 217 -10.88 14.59 13.07
CA LEU A 217 -11.34 13.60 12.10
C LEU A 217 -11.40 12.22 12.76
N LEU A 218 -12.42 11.44 12.38
CA LEU A 218 -12.41 9.99 12.56
C LEU A 218 -11.80 9.37 11.31
N ILE A 219 -10.64 8.74 11.49
CA ILE A 219 -9.88 8.12 10.41
C ILE A 219 -10.14 6.61 10.44
N PRO A 220 -10.74 6.05 9.37
CA PRO A 220 -10.92 4.60 9.23
C PRO A 220 -9.58 3.90 8.99
N PHE A 221 -9.42 2.71 9.56
CA PHE A 221 -8.24 1.87 9.34
C PHE A 221 -8.54 0.39 9.55
N PHE A 222 -7.73 -0.47 8.95
CA PHE A 222 -7.62 -1.90 9.26
C PHE A 222 -6.36 -2.18 10.07
N GLU A 223 -6.39 -3.26 10.85
CA GLU A 223 -5.20 -3.86 11.45
C GLU A 223 -4.90 -5.17 10.76
N LEU A 224 -3.79 -5.22 10.04
CA LEU A 224 -3.25 -6.42 9.46
C LEU A 224 -2.40 -7.12 10.52
N GLU A 225 -2.86 -8.29 10.97
CA GLU A 225 -2.10 -9.18 11.84
C GLU A 225 -1.10 -9.98 11.01
N LEU A 226 0.15 -9.98 11.45
CA LEU A 226 1.26 -10.66 10.79
C LEU A 226 1.94 -11.61 11.78
N SER A 227 2.61 -12.64 11.27
CA SER A 227 3.44 -13.48 12.12
C SER A 227 4.60 -12.69 12.74
N PRO A 228 5.00 -12.97 13.99
CA PRO A 228 6.16 -12.32 14.61
C PRO A 228 7.44 -12.38 13.76
N GLU A 229 7.64 -13.45 13.01
CA GLU A 229 8.78 -13.73 12.12
C GLU A 229 8.97 -12.68 11.03
N VAL A 230 7.88 -12.03 10.60
CA VAL A 230 7.95 -10.95 9.63
C VAL A 230 8.79 -9.80 10.18
N PHE A 231 8.76 -9.52 11.49
CA PHE A 231 9.42 -8.36 12.07
C PHE A 231 10.87 -8.67 12.45
N THR A 232 11.82 -8.10 11.72
CA THR A 232 13.24 -8.46 11.79
C THR A 232 14.10 -7.45 12.55
N SER A 233 13.74 -6.18 12.56
CA SER A 233 14.53 -5.16 13.24
C SER A 233 13.75 -3.93 13.70
N ILE A 234 14.36 -3.16 14.61
CA ILE A 234 14.00 -1.79 14.91
C ILE A 234 15.21 -0.93 14.64
N ARG A 235 15.08 0.03 13.74
CA ARG A 235 16.10 1.04 13.50
C ARG A 235 15.77 2.35 14.20
N ILE A 236 16.76 2.93 14.85
CA ILE A 236 16.67 4.16 15.63
C ILE A 236 17.28 5.29 14.80
N GLY A 237 16.47 6.27 14.43
CA GLY A 237 16.91 7.45 13.70
C GLY A 237 17.89 8.33 14.51
N PRO A 238 18.36 9.44 13.91
CA PRO A 238 19.32 10.35 14.54
C PRO A 238 18.70 11.06 15.75
N LEU A 239 19.07 10.62 16.97
CA LEU A 239 18.57 11.14 18.25
C LEU A 239 19.72 11.54 19.18
N ASP A 240 19.49 12.53 20.06
CA ASP A 240 20.49 13.00 21.03
C ASP A 240 20.98 11.89 21.98
N ASN A 241 20.05 11.06 22.48
CA ASN A 241 20.33 9.99 23.43
C ASN A 241 20.28 8.59 22.79
N GLN A 242 20.74 8.45 21.54
CA GLN A 242 20.60 7.23 20.74
C GLN A 242 21.05 5.95 21.48
N LYS A 243 22.20 5.99 22.18
CA LYS A 243 22.71 4.85 22.97
C LYS A 243 21.79 4.41 24.11
N LEU A 244 21.13 5.37 24.77
CA LEU A 244 20.18 5.04 25.84
C LEU A 244 18.91 4.43 25.24
N VAL A 245 18.46 4.99 24.11
CA VAL A 245 17.30 4.46 23.38
C VAL A 245 17.56 3.03 22.91
N GLU A 246 18.71 2.77 22.31
CA GLU A 246 19.19 1.44 21.90
C GLU A 246 19.16 0.47 23.07
N HIS A 247 19.80 0.81 24.19
CA HIS A 247 19.81 -0.03 25.38
C HIS A 247 18.40 -0.35 25.91
N THR A 248 17.50 0.64 25.93
CA THR A 248 16.12 0.39 26.39
C THR A 248 15.32 -0.46 25.41
N LEU A 249 15.56 -0.34 24.11
CA LEU A 249 14.93 -1.15 23.09
C LEU A 249 15.45 -2.58 23.11
N ASP A 250 16.74 -2.81 23.37
CA ASP A 250 17.29 -4.16 23.57
C ASP A 250 16.58 -4.89 24.72
N ILE A 251 16.43 -4.21 25.86
CA ILE A 251 15.68 -4.76 27.01
C ILE A 251 14.23 -5.04 26.62
N TYR A 252 13.60 -4.12 25.88
CA TYR A 252 12.21 -4.26 25.46
C TYR A 252 12.02 -5.45 24.50
N VAL A 253 12.88 -5.58 23.50
CA VAL A 253 12.87 -6.70 22.54
C VAL A 253 13.09 -8.04 23.26
N ALA A 254 14.09 -8.12 24.16
CA ALA A 254 14.33 -9.32 24.96
C ALA A 254 13.10 -9.71 25.81
N HIS A 255 12.42 -8.70 26.40
CA HIS A 255 11.18 -8.94 27.13
C HIS A 255 10.05 -9.46 26.24
N ARG A 256 9.93 -8.95 25.00
CA ARG A 256 8.92 -9.42 24.03
C ARG A 256 9.21 -10.82 23.51
N GLN A 257 10.47 -11.13 23.21
CA GLN A 257 10.95 -12.47 22.88
C GLN A 257 10.58 -13.49 23.96
N ALA A 258 10.89 -13.18 25.23
CA ALA A 258 10.56 -14.07 26.35
C ALA A 258 9.04 -14.30 26.48
N LYS A 259 8.23 -13.26 26.25
CA LYS A 259 6.76 -13.38 26.26
C LYS A 259 6.27 -14.33 25.15
N LEU A 260 6.79 -14.22 23.93
CA LEU A 260 6.42 -15.10 22.82
C LEU A 260 6.81 -16.56 23.08
N MET A 261 8.03 -16.81 23.56
CA MET A 261 8.49 -18.15 23.91
C MET A 261 7.62 -18.82 24.98
N SER A 262 7.10 -18.04 25.94
CA SER A 262 6.21 -18.56 27.00
C SER A 262 4.82 -18.97 26.49
N GLN A 263 4.44 -18.57 25.28
CA GLN A 263 3.13 -18.85 24.66
C GLN A 263 3.16 -20.06 23.72
N GLU A 264 4.19 -20.91 23.79
CA GLU A 264 4.43 -22.07 22.90
C GLU A 264 4.54 -21.71 21.39
N ILE A 265 4.76 -20.43 21.09
CA ILE A 265 5.13 -19.95 19.76
C ILE A 265 6.61 -20.28 19.57
N ASN A 266 6.90 -21.47 19.02
CA ASN A 266 8.26 -21.98 18.80
C ASN A 266 8.90 -21.29 17.59
N VAL A 267 9.22 -20.03 17.78
CA VAL A 267 9.68 -19.13 16.73
C VAL A 267 11.07 -18.64 17.08
N GLU A 268 12.00 -18.79 16.14
CA GLU A 268 13.28 -18.07 16.18
C GLU A 268 13.02 -16.57 15.90
N TYR A 269 12.34 -15.91 16.85
CA TYR A 269 12.04 -14.49 16.77
C TYR A 269 13.30 -13.70 17.12
N GLN A 270 14.12 -13.38 16.11
CA GLN A 270 15.33 -12.58 16.27
C GLN A 270 15.09 -11.18 15.73
N MET A 271 14.60 -10.29 16.58
CA MET A 271 14.53 -8.87 16.27
C MET A 271 15.82 -8.18 16.69
N VAL A 272 16.45 -7.46 15.77
CA VAL A 272 17.70 -6.73 16.02
C VAL A 272 17.40 -5.24 16.23
N VAL A 273 18.08 -4.61 17.19
CA VAL A 273 18.03 -3.15 17.37
C VAL A 273 19.25 -2.54 16.70
N GLU A 274 19.03 -1.57 15.83
CA GLU A 274 20.07 -0.91 15.05
C GLU A 274 19.95 0.61 15.18
N SER A 275 21.07 1.30 15.14
CA SER A 275 21.13 2.76 15.20
C SER A 275 21.50 3.31 13.83
N SER A 276 20.83 4.40 13.43
CA SER A 276 21.17 5.19 12.25
C SER A 276 22.59 5.74 12.36
N GLU A 277 23.34 5.68 11.26
CA GLU A 277 24.68 6.27 11.14
C GLU A 277 24.63 7.76 10.79
N ILE A 278 23.44 8.29 10.51
CA ILE A 278 23.23 9.71 10.24
C ILE A 278 23.53 10.50 11.53
N PRO A 279 24.44 11.49 11.48
CA PRO A 279 24.74 12.28 12.67
C PRO A 279 23.51 13.09 13.15
N TYR A 280 23.23 13.00 14.45
CA TYR A 280 22.26 13.88 15.09
C TYR A 280 22.67 15.35 14.92
N ARG A 281 21.73 16.19 14.51
CA ARG A 281 21.88 17.64 14.42
C ARG A 281 20.73 18.30 15.15
N THR A 282 21.06 19.18 16.09
CA THR A 282 20.08 20.11 16.66
C THR A 282 19.64 21.08 15.57
N LEU A 283 18.33 21.17 15.32
CA LEU A 283 17.74 22.18 14.45
C LEU A 283 17.69 23.54 15.15
#